data_AF-A0A7S0VQP9-F1
#
_entry.id   AF-A0A7S0VQP9-F1
#
_cell.length_a   1.000
_cell.length_b   1.000
_cell.length_c   1.000
_cell.angle_alpha   90.00
_cell.angle_beta   90.00
_cell.angle_gamma   90.00
#
_symmetry.space_group_name_H-M   'P 1'
#
loop_
_entity.id
_entity.type
_entity.pdbx_description
1 polymer ?
#
loop_
_entity_poly.entity_id
_entity_poly.type
_entity_poly.pdbx_seq_one_letter_code
_entity_poly.pdbx_strand_id
1 'polypeptide(L)'
;GHDVSFVCRRDLEALRTSGLRVESVDGDMSFSPKELKVHASAGEIGEVDWVVLGLKTHALAHVGPLVRPCLGTGTRILGIMNGFGVEEEMCAHFERERVFGAM
;
A
#
# COMPACT_ATOMS: atom_id res chain seq x y z
N GLY A 1 -9.58 14.09 5.32
CA GLY A 1 -8.73 12.88 5.25
C GLY A 1 -9.42 11.85 4.39
N HIS A 2 -8.66 10.95 3.78
CA HIS A 2 -9.21 9.76 3.09
C HIS A 2 -9.27 8.58 4.05
N ASP A 3 -10.05 7.56 3.68
CA ASP A 3 -10.05 6.30 4.43
C ASP A 3 -8.82 5.46 4.01
N VAL A 4 -7.88 5.26 4.94
CA VAL A 4 -6.57 4.67 4.66
C VAL A 4 -6.35 3.44 5.52
N SER A 5 -6.08 2.32 4.85
CA SER A 5 -5.71 1.04 5.48
C SER A 5 -4.27 0.68 5.11
N PHE A 6 -3.47 0.34 6.13
CA PHE A 6 -2.08 -0.09 5.97
C PHE A 6 -1.98 -1.61 6.02
N VAL A 7 -1.21 -2.20 5.11
CA VAL A 7 -0.81 -3.61 5.18
C VAL A 7 0.63 -3.67 5.68
N CYS A 8 0.84 -4.31 6.83
CA CYS A 8 2.15 -4.40 7.47
C CYS A 8 2.43 -5.82 7.96
N ARG A 9 3.69 -6.25 7.87
CA ARG A 9 4.15 -7.54 8.43
C ARG A 9 5.01 -7.36 9.68
N ARG A 10 6.16 -6.69 9.55
CA ARG A 10 7.15 -6.59 10.63
C ARG A 10 6.69 -5.75 11.81
N ASP A 11 6.13 -4.58 11.54
CA ASP A 11 5.82 -3.57 12.58
C ASP A 11 4.31 -3.51 12.92
N LEU A 12 3.54 -4.55 12.56
CA LEU A 12 2.09 -4.60 12.74
C LEU A 12 1.67 -4.37 14.20
N GLU A 13 2.26 -5.13 15.13
CA GLU A 13 1.94 -5.02 16.56
C GLU A 13 2.39 -3.67 17.14
N ALA A 14 3.51 -3.13 16.68
CA ALA A 14 3.99 -1.81 17.11
C ALA A 14 2.99 -0.73 16.70
N LEU A 15 2.50 -0.75 15.46
CA LEU A 15 1.49 0.20 14.98
C LEU A 15 0.15 0.05 15.72
N ARG A 16 -0.27 -1.19 16.00
CA ARG A 16 -1.53 -1.49 16.74
C ARG A 16 -1.48 -1.10 18.22
N THR A 17 -0.30 -0.98 18.82
CA THR A 17 -0.14 -0.69 20.25
C THR A 17 0.33 0.73 20.52
N SER A 18 1.19 1.26 19.67
CA SER A 18 1.89 2.54 19.87
C SER A 18 1.50 3.61 18.86
N GLY A 19 0.82 3.23 17.78
CA GLY A 19 0.44 4.15 16.72
C GLY A 19 1.59 4.44 15.75
N LEU A 20 1.46 5.52 14.98
CA LEU A 20 2.45 5.96 14.00
C LEU A 20 2.87 7.39 14.33
N ARG A 21 4.17 7.61 14.50
CA ARG A 21 4.76 8.94 14.59
C ARG A 21 5.55 9.21 13.32
N VAL A 22 5.26 10.35 12.69
CA VAL A 22 5.97 10.83 11.51
C VAL A 22 6.74 12.07 11.95
N GLU A 23 8.06 11.98 11.95
CA GLU A 23 8.94 13.12 12.19
C GLU A 23 9.24 13.79 10.85
N SER A 24 8.99 15.09 10.75
CA SER A 24 9.11 15.83 9.50
C SER A 24 9.67 17.23 9.72
N VAL A 25 10.43 17.73 8.75
CA VAL A 25 10.95 19.11 8.75
C VAL A 25 9.84 20.16 8.77
N ASP A 26 8.66 19.82 8.23
CA ASP A 26 7.48 20.68 8.20
C ASP A 26 6.59 20.53 9.45
N GLY A 27 7.06 19.77 10.45
CA GLY A 27 6.37 19.52 11.70
C GLY A 27 5.99 18.05 11.89
N ASP A 28 6.16 17.56 13.11
CA ASP A 28 5.84 16.19 13.48
C ASP A 28 4.32 15.93 13.47
N MET A 29 3.95 14.71 13.10
CA MET A 29 2.58 14.21 13.17
C MET A 29 2.54 12.92 13.97
N SER A 30 1.42 12.65 14.65
CA SER A 30 1.21 11.42 15.40
C SER A 30 -0.22 10.93 15.23
N PHE A 31 -0.36 9.64 14.99
CA PHE A 31 -1.63 8.94 14.86
C PHE A 31 -1.70 7.87 15.94
N SER A 32 -2.70 7.94 16.80
CA SER A 32 -2.91 6.92 17.84
C SER A 32 -3.34 5.59 17.21
N PRO A 33 -3.19 4.45 17.92
CA PRO A 33 -3.67 3.16 17.43
C PRO A 33 -5.13 3.13 16.97
N LYS A 34 -6.00 3.95 17.60
CA LYS A 34 -7.43 4.02 17.28
C LYS A 34 -7.72 4.76 15.97
N GLU A 35 -6.79 5.58 15.51
CA GLU A 35 -6.89 6.34 14.26
C GLU A 35 -6.32 5.58 13.06
N LEU A 36 -5.62 4.47 13.31
CA LEU A 36 -4.96 3.68 12.27
C LEU A 36 -5.74 2.40 11.97
N LYS A 37 -6.00 2.15 10.69
CA LYS A 37 -6.46 0.85 10.19
C LYS A 37 -5.25 0.07 9.70
N VAL A 38 -4.79 -0.91 10.49
CA VAL A 38 -3.58 -1.70 10.17
C VAL A 38 -3.89 -3.18 10.17
N HIS A 39 -3.56 -3.82 9.05
CA HIS A 39 -3.93 -5.19 8.72
C HIS A 39 -2.68 -6.03 8.42
N ALA A 40 -2.74 -7.33 8.73
CA ALA A 40 -1.65 -8.25 8.39
C ALA A 40 -1.68 -8.62 6.91
N SER A 41 -2.85 -8.52 6.28
CA SER A 41 -3.08 -8.89 4.89
C SER A 41 -4.11 -7.99 4.21
N ALA A 42 -4.01 -7.87 2.89
CA ALA A 42 -5.00 -7.18 2.06
C ALA A 42 -6.40 -7.81 2.14
N GLY A 43 -6.49 -9.12 2.42
CA GLY A 43 -7.77 -9.82 2.54
C GLY A 43 -8.64 -9.34 3.70
N GLU A 44 -8.04 -8.78 4.76
CA GLU A 44 -8.78 -8.18 5.88
C GLU A 44 -9.39 -6.81 5.53
N ILE A 45 -8.93 -6.18 4.44
CA ILE A 45 -9.38 -4.86 3.99
C ILE A 45 -10.56 -5.03 3.02
N GLY A 46 -10.41 -5.93 2.04
CA GLY A 46 -11.34 -6.07 0.92
C GLY A 46 -11.10 -5.03 -0.17
N GLU A 47 -12.08 -4.85 -1.06
CA GLU A 47 -11.98 -3.97 -2.23
C GLU A 47 -11.77 -2.49 -1.84
N VAL A 48 -10.92 -1.79 -2.58
CA VAL A 48 -10.60 -0.36 -2.38
C VAL A 48 -10.55 0.39 -3.70
N ASP A 49 -10.69 1.72 -3.68
CA ASP A 49 -10.54 2.54 -4.89
C ASP A 49 -9.08 2.61 -5.38
N TRP A 50 -8.14 2.64 -4.44
CA TRP A 50 -6.71 2.81 -4.71
C TRP A 50 -5.84 1.88 -3.90
N VAL A 51 -4.85 1.29 -4.56
CA VAL A 51 -3.75 0.57 -3.93
C VAL A 51 -2.46 1.35 -4.20
N VAL A 52 -1.80 1.81 -3.14
CA VAL A 52 -0.50 2.50 -3.25
C VAL A 52 0.62 1.50 -2.92
N LEU A 53 1.46 1.21 -3.90
CA LEU A 53 2.56 0.26 -3.78
C LEU A 53 3.87 1.00 -3.49
N GLY A 54 4.32 0.91 -2.25
CA GLY A 54 5.65 1.33 -1.78
C GLY A 54 6.54 0.14 -1.40
N LEU A 55 6.39 -1.01 -2.06
CA LEU A 55 7.21 -2.19 -1.78
C LEU A 55 8.64 -2.01 -2.29
N LYS A 56 9.58 -2.79 -1.76
CA LYS A 56 10.89 -2.92 -2.41
C LYS A 56 10.73 -3.70 -3.72
N THR A 57 11.38 -3.27 -4.79
CA THR A 57 11.19 -3.81 -6.15
C THR A 57 11.42 -5.31 -6.28
N HIS A 58 12.29 -5.92 -5.48
CA HIS A 58 12.48 -7.39 -5.48
C HIS A 58 11.24 -8.18 -5.01
N ALA A 59 10.28 -7.53 -4.35
CA ALA A 59 9.02 -8.15 -3.95
C ALA A 59 7.95 -8.09 -5.05
N LEU A 60 8.22 -7.39 -6.18
CA LEU A 60 7.22 -7.11 -7.21
C LEU A 60 6.77 -8.38 -7.93
N ALA A 61 7.65 -9.36 -8.12
CA ALA A 61 7.31 -10.68 -8.68
C ALA A 61 6.21 -11.45 -7.90
N HIS A 62 5.94 -11.05 -6.65
CA HIS A 62 4.91 -11.64 -5.80
C HIS A 62 3.76 -10.67 -5.46
N VAL A 63 3.66 -9.55 -6.18
CA VAL A 63 2.68 -8.49 -5.88
C VAL A 63 1.25 -8.91 -6.21
N GLY A 64 1.05 -9.73 -7.23
CA GLY A 64 -0.27 -10.16 -7.68
C GLY A 64 -1.12 -10.73 -6.53
N PRO A 65 -0.70 -11.84 -5.87
CA PRO A 65 -1.43 -12.41 -4.74
C PRO A 65 -1.60 -11.46 -3.55
N LEU A 66 -0.65 -10.54 -3.33
CA LEU A 66 -0.74 -9.56 -2.24
C LEU A 66 -1.85 -8.53 -2.46
N VAL A 67 -2.07 -8.12 -3.71
CA VAL A 67 -2.97 -7.01 -4.05
C VAL A 67 -4.34 -7.48 -4.49
N ARG A 68 -4.45 -8.66 -5.11
CA ARG A 68 -5.72 -9.21 -5.64
C ARG A 68 -6.93 -9.09 -4.69
N PRO A 69 -6.82 -9.34 -3.38
CA PRO A 69 -7.96 -9.20 -2.46
C PRO A 69 -8.54 -7.77 -2.37
N CYS A 70 -7.76 -6.77 -2.77
CA CYS A 70 -8.15 -5.36 -2.76
C CYS A 70 -8.69 -4.86 -4.11
N LEU A 71 -8.71 -5.71 -5.15
CA LEU A 71 -9.13 -5.32 -6.48
C LEU A 71 -10.64 -5.50 -6.66
N GLY A 72 -11.36 -4.38 -6.70
CA GLY A 72 -12.71 -4.26 -7.21
C GLY A 72 -12.74 -3.74 -8.66
N THR A 73 -13.94 -3.62 -9.22
CA THR A 73 -14.16 -3.21 -10.62
C THR A 73 -13.58 -1.83 -10.95
N GLY A 74 -13.47 -0.92 -9.98
CA GLY A 74 -12.94 0.44 -10.15
C GLY A 74 -11.50 0.65 -9.67
N THR A 75 -10.86 -0.37 -9.07
CA THR A 75 -9.59 -0.20 -8.37
C THR A 75 -8.45 0.19 -9.30
N ARG A 76 -7.66 1.16 -8.84
CA ARG A 76 -6.43 1.63 -9.48
C ARG A 76 -5.23 1.35 -8.60
N ILE A 77 -4.07 1.16 -9.22
CA ILE A 77 -2.83 0.79 -8.55
C ILE A 77 -1.77 1.83 -8.89
N LEU A 78 -1.22 2.47 -7.87
CA LEU A 78 -0.17 3.47 -8.00
C LEU A 78 1.16 2.91 -7.47
N GLY A 79 2.16 2.77 -8.33
CA GLY A 79 3.53 2.47 -7.93
C GLY A 79 4.28 3.76 -7.59
N ILE A 80 4.83 3.83 -6.36
CA ILE A 80 5.70 4.94 -5.90
C ILE A 80 7.13 4.44 -5.62
N MET A 81 7.52 3.36 -6.29
CA MET A 81 8.77 2.65 -6.06
C MET A 81 9.86 3.20 -6.97
N ASN A 82 11.06 3.38 -6.43
CA ASN A 82 12.23 3.72 -7.24
C ASN A 82 12.62 2.54 -8.14
N GLY A 83 12.94 2.83 -9.40
CA GLY A 83 13.47 1.85 -10.35
C GLY A 83 12.96 2.08 -11.77
N PHE A 84 13.59 1.45 -12.75
CA PHE A 84 13.07 1.36 -14.12
C PHE A 84 12.31 0.06 -14.30
N GLY A 85 11.27 0.06 -15.14
CA GLY A 85 10.52 -1.14 -15.45
C GLY A 85 9.46 -1.53 -14.41
N VAL A 86 9.16 -0.63 -13.45
CA VAL A 86 8.24 -0.92 -12.35
C VAL A 86 6.82 -1.11 -12.87
N GLU A 87 6.38 -0.23 -13.76
CA GLU A 87 5.06 -0.27 -14.38
C GLU A 87 4.91 -1.49 -15.28
N GLU A 88 5.94 -1.85 -16.05
CA GLU A 88 5.98 -3.04 -16.88
C GLU A 88 5.83 -4.31 -16.04
N GLU A 89 6.57 -4.42 -14.94
CA GLU A 89 6.50 -5.56 -14.03
C GLU A 89 5.13 -5.62 -13.32
N MET A 90 4.56 -4.48 -12.93
CA MET A 90 3.19 -4.41 -12.42
C MET A 90 2.16 -4.87 -13.45
N CYS A 91 2.33 -4.49 -14.72
CA CYS A 91 1.46 -4.91 -15.82
C CYS A 91 1.58 -6.42 -16.13
N ALA A 92 2.62 -7.11 -15.66
CA ALA A 92 2.68 -8.57 -15.73
C ALA A 92 1.67 -9.24 -14.76
N HIS A 93 1.18 -8.51 -13.76
CA HIS A 93 0.26 -9.00 -12.74
C HIS A 93 -1.16 -8.42 -12.83
N PHE A 94 -1.29 -7.21 -13.38
CA PHE A 94 -2.53 -6.43 -13.40
C PHE A 94 -2.81 -5.83 -14.79
N GLU A 95 -4.07 -5.49 -15.06
CA GLU A 95 -4.46 -4.83 -16.29
C GLU A 95 -3.81 -3.44 -16.40
N ARG A 96 -3.24 -3.14 -17.56
CA ARG A 96 -2.47 -1.91 -17.80
C ARG A 96 -3.27 -0.64 -17.51
N GLU A 97 -4.57 -0.65 -17.76
CA GLU A 97 -5.47 0.49 -17.59
C GLU A 97 -5.65 0.89 -16.11
N ARG A 98 -5.30 0.00 -15.19
CA ARG A 98 -5.37 0.23 -13.74
C ARG A 98 -4.02 0.61 -13.15
N VAL A 99 -2.92 0.48 -13.88
CA VAL A 99 -1.55 0.70 -13.38
C VAL A 99 -1.10 2.13 -13.68
N PHE A 100 -0.66 2.82 -12.62
CA PHE A 100 -0.14 4.18 -12.66
C PHE A 100 1.24 4.20 -12.00
N GLY A 101 2.19 4.92 -12.60
CA GLY A 101 3.49 5.21 -12.02
C GLY A 101 3.54 6.64 -11.49
N ALA A 102 4.19 6.84 -10.35
CA ALA A 102 4.64 8.16 -9.91
C ALA A 102 6.14 8.29 -10.23
N MET A 103 6.48 9.16 -11.17
CA MET A 103 7.87 9.59 -11.43
C MET A 103 8.28 10.72 -10.50
#